data_AF-A0A943RMQ0-F1
#
_entry.id   AF-A0A943RMQ0-F1
#
_cell.length_a   1.000
_cell.length_b   1.000
_cell.length_c   1.000
_cell.angle_alpha   90.00
_cell.angle_beta   90.00
_cell.angle_gamma   90.00
#
_symmetry.space_group_name_H-M   'P 1'
#
loop_
_entity.id
_entity.type
_entity.pdbx_description
1 polymer ?
#
loop_
_entity_poly.entity_id
_entity_poly.type
_entity_poly.pdbx_seq_one_letter_code
_entity_poly.pdbx_strand_id
1 'polypeptide(L)'
;IAKAERLVADGGYGHTSSLYVNINEKEKIAKHQEAMKTCRILINTPSSQGGIGDLYNFKMAPSLTLGCGTWGGNSVSGNVGPQHLLNYKSVAERQENMLWLRVPEKVYFKRGCMPLALRELKEVYNKKRVFIVTDQFLYKSGFTKTIEETLDSLGIVHSSFWDVAPDPTLQCALEGVARIRSFEPDCIIAIGGGSAMDAGKIMWSMYENPEEKFEDMAADFLDIRKRVYNYPKMGNKAFFVAIPTSSGTGSEVTPFAIITDADNGVKYPLADYELLPNMAIVDTDNMMSQPKGLTSASGIDVLTHCLEAFVSMMASDYTDGMALRGMKLVFEYLPRAYDNPNDVEARDHMANASCLGGLAFANAFLGINHSMAHKLGAFHHIPHGWANAVILTRVMRYNAAERPTKMGTFPQYDHPHTLARYAEAGRFCGVTGKDDREVFENFVKKIEELKAYIGVKETIKDYGVDEKYFLDTLDEMSEQAFDDQCTGANPRYPLVSELRELYLDAYYGREPGFYED
;
A
#
# COMPACT_ATOMS: atom_id res chain seq x y z
N ILE A 1 -49.88 14.21 -23.58
CA ILE A 1 -49.00 13.89 -22.44
C ILE A 1 -49.20 14.88 -21.30
N ALA A 2 -48.96 16.18 -21.48
CA ALA A 2 -49.13 17.21 -20.41
C ALA A 2 -50.45 17.14 -19.62
N LYS A 3 -51.59 16.90 -20.30
CA LYS A 3 -52.89 16.72 -19.62
C LYS A 3 -52.94 15.48 -18.70
N ALA A 4 -52.33 14.37 -19.12
CA ALA A 4 -52.28 13.14 -18.32
C ALA A 4 -51.33 13.30 -17.13
N GLU A 5 -50.22 14.03 -17.31
CA GLU A 5 -49.29 14.35 -16.24
C GLU A 5 -49.94 15.23 -15.19
N ARG A 6 -50.70 16.26 -15.62
CA ARG A 6 -51.48 17.11 -14.71
C ARG A 6 -52.51 16.30 -13.92
N LEU A 7 -53.22 15.38 -14.58
CA LEU A 7 -54.19 14.49 -13.91
C LEU A 7 -53.52 13.65 -12.81
N VAL A 8 -52.35 13.07 -13.11
CA VAL A 8 -51.57 12.34 -12.11
C VAL A 8 -51.13 13.28 -10.97
N ALA A 9 -50.75 14.52 -11.27
CA ALA A 9 -50.35 15.51 -10.27
C ALA A 9 -51.47 15.97 -9.35
N ASP A 10 -52.71 16.02 -9.85
CA ASP A 10 -53.87 16.53 -9.09
C ASP A 10 -54.35 15.56 -7.99
N GLY A 11 -53.81 14.34 -7.92
CA GLY A 11 -54.12 13.40 -6.82
C GLY A 11 -53.78 11.92 -7.08
N GLY A 12 -53.18 11.60 -8.23
CA GLY A 12 -52.82 10.23 -8.62
C GLY A 12 -51.34 9.88 -8.48
N TYR A 13 -50.54 10.75 -7.85
CA TYR A 13 -49.09 10.55 -7.75
C TYR A 13 -48.77 9.20 -7.11
N GLY A 14 -47.89 8.46 -7.78
CA GLY A 14 -47.44 7.16 -7.32
C GLY A 14 -48.38 5.99 -7.62
N HIS A 15 -49.67 6.21 -7.86
CA HIS A 15 -50.64 5.11 -7.95
C HIS A 15 -50.51 4.31 -9.26
N THR A 16 -51.29 4.61 -10.30
CA THR A 16 -51.31 3.82 -11.54
C THR A 16 -51.70 4.70 -12.72
N SER A 17 -50.99 4.57 -13.84
CA SER A 17 -51.40 5.13 -15.13
C SER A 17 -51.65 4.00 -16.15
N SER A 18 -52.46 4.28 -17.17
CA SER A 18 -52.69 3.38 -18.29
C SER A 18 -52.46 4.11 -19.61
N LEU A 19 -51.89 3.41 -20.59
CA LEU A 19 -51.71 3.88 -21.96
C LEU A 19 -52.25 2.85 -22.94
N TYR A 20 -53.18 3.28 -23.80
CA TYR A 20 -53.66 2.47 -24.93
C TYR A 20 -52.93 2.91 -26.19
N VAL A 21 -52.12 2.02 -26.75
CA VAL A 21 -51.21 2.31 -27.86
C VAL A 21 -50.84 1.03 -28.59
N ASN A 22 -50.46 1.12 -29.87
CA ASN A 22 -49.84 0.00 -30.53
C ASN A 22 -48.48 -0.32 -29.86
N ILE A 23 -48.28 -1.57 -29.43
CA ILE A 23 -47.09 -2.00 -28.69
C ILE A 23 -45.78 -1.82 -29.46
N ASN A 24 -45.84 -1.70 -30.79
CA ASN A 24 -44.68 -1.42 -31.63
C ASN A 24 -44.23 0.05 -31.57
N GLU A 25 -45.07 0.96 -31.07
CA GLU A 25 -44.74 2.39 -30.91
C GLU A 25 -43.96 2.64 -29.62
N LYS A 26 -42.78 2.00 -29.49
CA LYS A 26 -41.94 2.03 -28.29
C LYS A 26 -41.58 3.44 -27.83
N GLU A 27 -41.39 4.38 -28.75
CA GLU A 27 -41.09 5.78 -28.44
C GLU A 27 -42.24 6.46 -27.68
N LYS A 28 -43.50 6.18 -28.05
CA LYS A 28 -44.67 6.74 -27.35
C LYS A 28 -44.82 6.15 -25.95
N ILE A 29 -44.55 4.86 -25.79
CA ILE A 29 -44.53 4.18 -24.49
C ILE A 29 -43.44 4.79 -23.59
N ALA A 30 -42.23 4.98 -24.11
CA ALA A 30 -41.12 5.59 -23.36
C ALA A 30 -41.44 7.02 -22.91
N LYS A 31 -41.97 7.86 -23.81
CA LYS A 31 -42.39 9.24 -23.47
C LYS A 31 -43.46 9.27 -22.38
N HIS A 32 -44.39 8.31 -22.38
CA HIS A 32 -45.39 8.20 -21.32
C HIS A 32 -44.79 7.69 -20.01
N GLN A 33 -43.88 6.72 -20.09
CA GLN A 33 -43.18 6.17 -18.93
C GLN A 33 -42.36 7.22 -18.18
N GLU A 34 -41.64 8.07 -18.90
CA GLU A 34 -40.84 9.14 -18.33
C GLU A 34 -41.71 10.24 -17.69
N ALA A 35 -42.84 10.58 -18.32
CA ALA A 35 -43.70 11.67 -17.87
C ALA A 35 -44.61 11.30 -16.68
N MET A 36 -45.11 10.06 -16.58
CA MET A 36 -46.06 9.68 -15.53
C MET A 36 -45.34 9.31 -14.23
N LYS A 37 -45.47 10.14 -13.20
CA LYS A 37 -45.01 9.84 -11.83
C LYS A 37 -45.96 8.86 -11.13
N THR A 38 -46.03 7.62 -11.63
CA THR A 38 -46.85 6.52 -11.10
C THR A 38 -46.02 5.24 -11.04
N CYS A 39 -46.19 4.44 -10.00
CA CYS A 39 -45.41 3.21 -9.82
C CYS A 39 -45.81 2.08 -10.78
N ARG A 40 -46.99 2.16 -11.39
CA ARG A 40 -47.51 1.18 -12.35
C ARG A 40 -47.96 1.86 -13.61
N ILE A 41 -47.47 1.38 -14.75
CA ILE A 41 -47.84 1.86 -16.08
C ILE A 41 -48.36 0.68 -16.88
N LEU A 42 -49.63 0.74 -17.22
CA LEU A 42 -50.37 -0.38 -17.79
C LEU A 42 -50.63 -0.14 -19.27
N ILE A 43 -50.09 -1.02 -20.12
CA ILE A 43 -50.25 -0.89 -21.57
C ILE A 43 -51.42 -1.74 -22.05
N ASN A 44 -52.37 -1.13 -22.75
CA ASN A 44 -53.55 -1.79 -23.34
C ASN A 44 -54.39 -2.62 -22.36
N THR A 45 -54.44 -2.23 -21.08
CA THR A 45 -55.22 -2.91 -20.06
C THR A 45 -55.99 -1.91 -19.20
N PRO A 46 -57.22 -2.26 -18.77
CA PRO A 46 -58.00 -1.39 -17.89
C PRO A 46 -57.30 -1.26 -16.54
N SER A 47 -57.22 -0.04 -15.99
CA SER A 47 -56.41 0.23 -14.80
C SER A 47 -56.88 -0.53 -13.55
N SER A 48 -58.19 -0.70 -13.40
CA SER A 48 -58.83 -1.39 -12.27
C SER A 48 -58.45 -2.87 -12.17
N GLN A 49 -58.24 -3.56 -13.29
CA GLN A 49 -57.90 -4.98 -13.34
C GLN A 49 -56.44 -5.23 -13.70
N GLY A 50 -55.83 -4.34 -14.49
CA GLY A 50 -54.41 -4.43 -14.83
C GLY A 50 -53.53 -4.13 -13.63
N GLY A 51 -53.90 -3.15 -12.79
CA GLY A 51 -53.10 -2.67 -11.66
C GLY A 51 -52.98 -3.66 -10.50
N ILE A 52 -54.00 -4.51 -10.32
CA ILE A 52 -53.96 -5.57 -9.31
C ILE A 52 -52.98 -6.69 -9.67
N GLY A 53 -52.58 -6.83 -10.94
CA GLY A 53 -51.68 -7.89 -11.41
C GLY A 53 -52.38 -9.21 -11.71
N ASP A 54 -51.66 -10.14 -12.33
CA ASP A 54 -52.00 -11.54 -12.65
C ASP A 54 -53.18 -11.79 -13.62
N LEU A 55 -54.10 -10.83 -13.79
CA LEU A 55 -55.26 -11.02 -14.67
C LEU A 55 -54.97 -10.66 -16.14
N TYR A 56 -54.33 -9.51 -16.38
CA TYR A 56 -53.97 -9.04 -17.73
C TYR A 56 -52.46 -8.98 -17.95
N ASN A 57 -51.67 -9.19 -16.90
CA ASN A 57 -50.21 -9.17 -16.97
C ASN A 57 -49.62 -10.05 -15.86
N PHE A 58 -48.55 -10.76 -16.18
CA PHE A 58 -47.82 -11.61 -15.23
C PHE A 58 -46.56 -10.93 -14.66
N LYS A 59 -46.41 -9.62 -14.90
CA LYS A 59 -45.24 -8.84 -14.48
C LYS A 59 -45.39 -8.31 -13.05
N MET A 60 -46.62 -8.08 -12.59
CA MET A 60 -46.91 -7.56 -11.26
C MET A 60 -47.53 -8.63 -10.39
N ALA A 61 -47.08 -8.69 -9.12
CA ALA A 61 -47.66 -9.59 -8.15
C ALA A 61 -49.15 -9.25 -7.88
N PRO A 62 -50.03 -10.27 -7.77
CA PRO A 62 -51.44 -10.04 -7.47
C PRO A 62 -51.60 -9.38 -6.09
N SER A 63 -52.25 -8.22 -6.03
CA SER A 63 -52.57 -7.54 -4.77
C SER A 63 -53.70 -6.52 -4.92
N LEU A 64 -54.46 -6.31 -3.85
CA LEU A 64 -55.40 -5.18 -3.73
C LEU A 64 -54.80 -4.00 -2.97
N THR A 65 -53.64 -4.20 -2.33
CA THR A 65 -52.92 -3.16 -1.61
C THR A 65 -51.77 -2.69 -2.50
N LEU A 66 -51.98 -1.56 -3.16
CA LEU A 66 -51.07 -1.03 -4.17
C LEU A 66 -50.20 0.08 -3.58
N GLY A 67 -48.93 -0.22 -3.33
CA GLY A 67 -47.97 0.76 -2.84
C GLY A 67 -47.74 1.86 -3.88
N CYS A 68 -47.89 3.12 -3.49
CA CYS A 68 -47.76 4.28 -4.37
C CYS A 68 -46.35 4.90 -4.35
N GLY A 69 -45.40 4.29 -3.66
CA GLY A 69 -44.07 4.84 -3.46
C GLY A 69 -44.10 6.21 -2.77
N THR A 70 -42.92 6.83 -2.69
CA THR A 70 -42.72 8.08 -1.95
C THR A 70 -43.52 9.24 -2.56
N TRP A 71 -43.83 9.18 -3.87
CA TRP A 71 -44.72 10.13 -4.55
C TRP A 71 -46.14 10.14 -3.97
N GLY A 72 -46.64 8.99 -3.52
CA GLY A 72 -47.95 8.86 -2.87
C GLY A 72 -47.87 8.80 -1.33
N GLY A 73 -46.72 9.14 -0.73
CA GLY A 73 -46.53 9.19 0.72
C GLY A 73 -46.31 7.84 1.43
N ASN A 74 -45.93 6.78 0.71
CA ASN A 74 -45.61 5.47 1.32
C ASN A 74 -44.24 4.95 0.85
N SER A 75 -43.61 4.06 1.62
CA SER A 75 -42.26 3.54 1.32
C SER A 75 -42.25 2.37 0.33
N VAL A 76 -43.43 1.83 -0.03
CA VAL A 76 -43.56 0.67 -0.92
C VAL A 76 -43.99 1.13 -2.31
N SER A 77 -43.15 0.93 -3.33
CA SER A 77 -43.41 1.35 -4.73
C SER A 77 -43.96 0.23 -5.62
N GLY A 78 -44.49 -0.84 -5.04
CA GLY A 78 -45.01 -2.01 -5.76
C GLY A 78 -46.31 -2.56 -5.18
N ASN A 79 -46.79 -3.67 -5.74
CA ASN A 79 -47.94 -4.39 -5.19
C ASN A 79 -47.52 -5.06 -3.89
N VAL A 80 -48.22 -4.76 -2.79
CA VAL A 80 -47.86 -5.26 -1.46
C VAL A 80 -48.17 -6.76 -1.42
N GLY A 81 -47.12 -7.56 -1.26
CA GLY A 81 -47.18 -9.00 -1.02
C GLY A 81 -46.68 -9.41 0.37
N PRO A 82 -46.70 -10.72 0.68
CA PRO A 82 -46.32 -11.27 1.99
C PRO A 82 -44.93 -10.87 2.46
N GLN A 83 -43.97 -10.64 1.57
CA GLN A 83 -42.60 -10.24 1.91
C GLN A 83 -42.53 -8.95 2.74
N HIS A 84 -43.50 -8.05 2.59
CA HIS A 84 -43.56 -6.81 3.36
C HIS A 84 -44.11 -7.00 4.78
N LEU A 85 -44.66 -8.19 5.08
CA LEU A 85 -45.16 -8.57 6.40
C LEU A 85 -44.17 -9.48 7.15
N LEU A 86 -43.07 -9.88 6.50
CA LEU A 86 -42.05 -10.73 7.09
C LEU A 86 -40.96 -9.89 7.75
N ASN A 87 -40.61 -10.27 8.98
CA ASN A 87 -39.39 -9.79 9.63
C ASN A 87 -38.23 -10.69 9.21
N TYR A 88 -37.32 -10.16 8.39
CA TYR A 88 -36.08 -10.83 8.05
C TYR A 88 -35.08 -10.65 9.21
N LYS A 89 -34.61 -11.76 9.78
CA LYS A 89 -33.51 -11.77 10.76
C LYS A 89 -32.29 -12.39 10.11
N SER A 90 -31.18 -11.66 10.09
CA SER A 90 -29.88 -12.16 9.65
C SER A 90 -29.06 -12.58 10.87
N VAL A 91 -28.43 -13.75 10.79
CA VAL A 91 -27.42 -14.21 11.74
C VAL A 91 -26.09 -14.20 11.00
N ALA A 92 -25.11 -13.44 11.51
CA ALA A 92 -23.79 -13.31 10.91
C ALA A 92 -22.73 -13.85 11.87
N GLU A 93 -21.99 -14.86 11.43
CA GLU A 93 -20.86 -15.45 12.15
C GLU A 93 -19.57 -14.65 11.89
N ARG A 94 -18.64 -14.62 12.85
CA ARG A 94 -17.29 -14.10 12.62
C ARG A 94 -16.61 -14.92 11.52
N GLN A 95 -16.07 -14.24 10.53
CA GLN A 95 -15.25 -14.85 9.49
C GLN A 95 -13.93 -14.08 9.42
N GLU A 96 -12.83 -14.79 9.20
CA GLU A 96 -11.54 -14.17 8.95
C GLU A 96 -11.54 -13.50 7.59
N ASN A 97 -10.88 -12.35 7.49
CA ASN A 97 -10.79 -11.64 6.23
C ASN A 97 -9.74 -12.33 5.34
N MET A 98 -10.06 -12.53 4.06
CA MET A 98 -9.14 -13.20 3.13
C MET A 98 -7.86 -12.37 2.96
N LEU A 99 -6.70 -12.97 3.26
CA LEU A 99 -5.36 -12.47 2.92
C LEU A 99 -4.86 -13.03 1.59
N TRP A 100 -3.67 -12.62 1.17
CA TRP A 100 -3.04 -13.03 -0.08
C TRP A 100 -1.52 -13.03 0.05
N LEU A 101 -0.87 -13.70 -0.90
CA LEU A 101 0.56 -13.58 -1.16
C LEU A 101 0.73 -13.17 -2.62
N ARG A 102 1.00 -11.89 -2.87
CA ARG A 102 1.28 -11.34 -4.20
C ARG A 102 2.74 -10.94 -4.25
N VAL A 103 3.42 -11.42 -5.27
CA VAL A 103 4.86 -11.22 -5.51
C VAL A 103 5.05 -10.95 -7.02
N PRO A 104 6.15 -10.31 -7.44
CA PRO A 104 6.50 -10.23 -8.86
C PRO A 104 6.48 -11.62 -9.49
N GLU A 105 6.12 -11.70 -10.77
CA GLU A 105 6.07 -12.98 -11.49
C GLU A 105 7.43 -13.69 -11.41
N LYS A 106 8.51 -12.91 -11.50
CA LYS A 106 9.88 -13.41 -11.42
C LYS A 106 10.75 -12.53 -10.52
N VAL A 107 11.44 -13.17 -9.58
CA VAL A 107 12.47 -12.56 -8.74
C VAL A 107 13.78 -13.29 -9.02
N TYR A 108 14.67 -12.66 -9.78
CA TYR A 108 16.03 -13.15 -10.02
C TYR A 108 16.94 -12.65 -8.91
N PHE A 109 17.84 -13.51 -8.45
CA PHE A 109 18.82 -13.16 -7.43
C PHE A 109 20.11 -13.94 -7.69
N LYS A 110 21.15 -13.59 -6.91
CA LYS A 110 22.56 -13.98 -7.04
C LYS A 110 23.40 -12.94 -7.77
N ARG A 111 24.66 -12.88 -7.37
CA ARG A 111 25.69 -12.06 -8.00
C ARG A 111 25.83 -12.34 -9.49
N GLY A 112 25.82 -11.29 -10.30
CA GLY A 112 26.00 -11.33 -11.75
C GLY A 112 24.77 -11.85 -12.52
N CYS A 113 23.60 -11.94 -11.88
CA CYS A 113 22.38 -12.42 -12.54
C CYS A 113 21.75 -11.39 -13.50
N MET A 114 22.07 -10.10 -13.36
CA MET A 114 21.37 -9.02 -14.09
C MET A 114 21.45 -9.15 -15.61
N PRO A 115 22.64 -9.33 -16.24
CA PRO A 115 22.70 -9.49 -17.70
C PRO A 115 21.95 -10.74 -18.19
N LEU A 116 21.89 -11.81 -17.39
CA LEU A 116 21.18 -13.04 -17.74
C LEU A 116 19.66 -12.82 -17.70
N ALA A 117 19.16 -12.20 -16.64
CA ALA A 117 17.75 -11.87 -16.49
C ALA A 117 17.26 -10.91 -17.60
N LEU A 118 18.07 -9.92 -17.96
CA LEU A 118 17.73 -8.96 -19.03
C LEU A 118 17.59 -9.61 -20.42
N ARG A 119 18.19 -10.78 -20.69
CA ARG A 119 17.99 -11.51 -21.96
C ARG A 119 16.55 -11.92 -22.17
N GLU A 120 15.83 -12.22 -21.09
CA GLU A 120 14.42 -12.61 -21.18
C GLU A 120 13.54 -11.50 -21.74
N LEU A 121 13.94 -10.22 -21.61
CA LEU A 121 13.23 -9.12 -22.24
C LEU A 121 13.05 -9.36 -23.74
N LYS A 122 14.09 -9.87 -24.42
CA LYS A 122 14.00 -10.25 -25.84
C LYS A 122 13.41 -11.66 -26.02
N GLU A 123 13.96 -12.64 -25.30
CA GLU A 123 13.74 -14.06 -25.57
C GLU A 123 12.36 -14.56 -25.15
N VAL A 124 11.81 -14.01 -24.06
CA VAL A 124 10.53 -14.43 -23.46
C VAL A 124 9.45 -13.38 -23.70
N TYR A 125 9.77 -12.11 -23.47
CA TYR A 125 8.79 -11.02 -23.47
C TYR A 125 8.75 -10.21 -24.77
N ASN A 126 9.66 -10.48 -25.72
CA ASN A 126 9.75 -9.84 -27.04
C ASN A 126 9.70 -8.29 -27.00
N LYS A 127 10.35 -7.71 -26.00
CA LYS A 127 10.49 -6.26 -25.79
C LYS A 127 11.48 -5.65 -26.78
N LYS A 128 11.19 -4.42 -27.21
CA LYS A 128 11.92 -3.72 -28.27
C LYS A 128 12.37 -2.33 -27.86
N ARG A 129 11.71 -1.71 -26.88
CA ARG A 129 11.93 -0.31 -26.47
C ARG A 129 11.95 -0.21 -24.95
N VAL A 130 13.15 -0.08 -24.40
CA VAL A 130 13.36 0.00 -22.94
C VAL A 130 13.63 1.43 -22.50
N PHE A 131 12.95 1.88 -21.45
CA PHE A 131 13.22 3.16 -20.82
C PHE A 131 13.79 2.95 -19.40
N ILE A 132 14.99 3.47 -19.15
CA ILE A 132 15.70 3.30 -17.88
C ILE A 132 15.44 4.51 -16.98
N VAL A 133 14.99 4.29 -15.75
CA VAL A 133 14.79 5.32 -14.72
C VAL A 133 15.83 5.12 -13.62
N THR A 134 16.60 6.16 -13.31
CA THR A 134 17.66 6.12 -12.29
C THR A 134 17.99 7.52 -11.76
N ASP A 135 18.96 7.61 -10.86
CA ASP A 135 19.51 8.88 -10.36
C ASP A 135 20.82 9.27 -11.08
N GLN A 136 21.23 10.51 -10.88
CA GLN A 136 22.37 11.08 -11.58
C GLN A 136 23.69 10.45 -11.16
N PHE A 137 23.79 9.99 -9.91
CA PHE A 137 24.99 9.36 -9.37
C PHE A 137 25.21 7.99 -10.02
N LEU A 138 24.18 7.14 -10.07
CA LEU A 138 24.24 5.81 -10.65
C LEU A 138 24.51 5.87 -12.15
N TYR A 139 23.86 6.79 -12.87
CA TYR A 139 24.12 7.01 -14.29
C TYR A 139 25.58 7.40 -14.56
N LYS A 140 26.10 8.43 -13.86
CA LYS A 140 27.50 8.89 -14.03
C LYS A 140 28.53 7.86 -13.56
N SER A 141 28.20 7.07 -12.54
CA SER A 141 29.07 6.01 -12.01
C SER A 141 29.07 4.74 -12.87
N GLY A 142 28.23 4.68 -13.91
CA GLY A 142 28.22 3.62 -14.91
C GLY A 142 27.39 2.39 -14.53
N PHE A 143 26.50 2.47 -13.54
CA PHE A 143 25.60 1.37 -13.17
C PHE A 143 24.64 1.00 -14.30
N THR A 144 24.22 1.98 -15.09
CA THR A 144 23.35 1.74 -16.24
C THR A 144 24.09 1.10 -17.42
N LYS A 145 25.43 1.21 -17.49
CA LYS A 145 26.19 0.73 -18.67
C LYS A 145 26.01 -0.76 -18.90
N THR A 146 26.04 -1.57 -17.85
CA THR A 146 25.82 -3.02 -17.99
C THR A 146 24.43 -3.33 -18.52
N ILE A 147 23.42 -2.53 -18.15
CA ILE A 147 22.06 -2.65 -18.71
C ILE A 147 22.08 -2.23 -20.18
N GLU A 148 22.58 -1.04 -20.48
CA GLU A 148 22.67 -0.45 -21.83
C GLU A 148 23.41 -1.40 -22.81
N GLU A 149 24.61 -1.86 -22.46
CA GLU A 149 25.40 -2.81 -23.25
C GLU A 149 24.67 -4.15 -23.47
N THR A 150 23.95 -4.63 -22.46
CA THR A 150 23.14 -5.85 -22.60
C THR A 150 21.99 -5.61 -23.58
N LEU A 151 21.28 -4.50 -23.46
CA LEU A 151 20.17 -4.13 -24.36
C LEU A 151 20.65 -3.93 -25.80
N ASP A 152 21.80 -3.28 -25.99
CA ASP A 152 22.47 -3.10 -27.29
C ASP A 152 22.82 -4.45 -27.93
N SER A 153 23.39 -5.38 -27.15
CA SER A 153 23.71 -6.73 -27.63
C SER A 153 22.46 -7.52 -28.07
N LEU A 154 21.31 -7.19 -27.47
CA LEU A 154 20.01 -7.74 -27.81
C LEU A 154 19.33 -6.99 -28.98
N GLY A 155 19.85 -5.84 -29.39
CA GLY A 155 19.23 -4.98 -30.41
C GLY A 155 17.94 -4.31 -29.92
N ILE A 156 17.81 -4.09 -28.60
CA ILE A 156 16.70 -3.37 -27.98
C ILE A 156 17.06 -1.89 -27.96
N VAL A 157 16.20 -1.04 -28.51
CA VAL A 157 16.40 0.42 -28.46
C VAL A 157 16.15 0.88 -27.04
N HIS A 158 17.03 1.71 -26.48
CA HIS A 158 16.86 2.21 -25.12
C HIS A 158 17.03 3.72 -25.01
N SER A 159 16.44 4.29 -23.96
CA SER A 159 16.63 5.67 -23.52
C SER A 159 16.64 5.71 -21.99
N SER A 160 17.00 6.84 -21.39
CA SER A 160 17.07 6.96 -19.95
C SER A 160 16.61 8.33 -19.41
N PHE A 161 16.08 8.29 -18.20
CA PHE A 161 15.88 9.44 -17.33
C PHE A 161 16.70 9.22 -16.06
N TRP A 162 17.64 10.11 -15.80
CA TRP A 162 18.62 9.99 -14.72
C TRP A 162 18.53 11.14 -13.69
N ASP A 163 17.45 11.93 -13.73
CA ASP A 163 17.32 13.13 -12.89
C ASP A 163 16.39 12.89 -11.69
N VAL A 164 16.35 11.65 -11.18
CA VAL A 164 15.60 11.34 -9.96
C VAL A 164 16.38 11.80 -8.74
N ALA A 165 15.79 12.70 -7.96
CA ALA A 165 16.35 13.17 -6.70
C ALA A 165 16.06 12.19 -5.54
N PRO A 166 16.87 12.20 -4.46
CA PRO A 166 16.46 11.63 -3.17
C PRO A 166 15.11 12.24 -2.72
N ASP A 167 14.23 11.42 -2.13
CA ASP A 167 12.83 11.81 -1.88
C ASP A 167 12.14 12.37 -3.15
N PRO A 168 11.82 11.50 -4.13
CA PRO A 168 11.41 11.94 -5.45
C PRO A 168 10.15 12.81 -5.39
N THR A 169 10.10 13.82 -6.26
CA THR A 169 8.97 14.75 -6.33
C THR A 169 8.01 14.43 -7.48
N LEU A 170 6.74 14.83 -7.32
CA LEU A 170 5.72 14.70 -8.37
C LEU A 170 6.16 15.39 -9.67
N GLN A 171 6.78 16.56 -9.54
CA GLN A 171 7.31 17.35 -10.66
C GLN A 171 8.42 16.59 -11.40
N CYS A 172 9.34 15.95 -10.67
CA CYS A 172 10.36 15.07 -11.26
C CYS A 172 9.73 13.89 -12.02
N ALA A 173 8.68 13.27 -11.47
CA ALA A 173 7.97 12.19 -12.14
C ALA A 173 7.30 12.66 -13.44
N LEU A 174 6.66 13.84 -13.44
CA LEU A 174 6.01 14.42 -14.62
C LEU A 174 7.00 14.69 -15.76
N GLU A 175 8.21 15.17 -15.44
CA GLU A 175 9.28 15.33 -16.44
C GLU A 175 9.73 13.99 -17.05
N GLY A 176 9.90 12.96 -16.20
CA GLY A 176 10.20 11.61 -16.64
C GLY A 176 9.09 11.04 -17.55
N VAL A 177 7.82 11.23 -17.18
CA VAL A 177 6.64 10.81 -17.95
C VAL A 177 6.61 11.47 -19.33
N ALA A 178 6.96 12.75 -19.45
CA ALA A 178 7.02 13.43 -20.74
C ALA A 178 8.04 12.77 -21.69
N ARG A 179 9.20 12.36 -21.18
CA ARG A 179 10.21 11.62 -21.95
C ARG A 179 9.76 10.20 -22.28
N ILE A 180 9.14 9.50 -21.34
CA ILE A 180 8.57 8.16 -21.55
C ILE A 180 7.50 8.21 -22.65
N ARG A 181 6.57 9.16 -22.61
CA ARG A 181 5.52 9.33 -23.63
C ARG A 181 6.10 9.64 -25.01
N SER A 182 7.19 10.40 -25.07
CA SER A 182 7.87 10.71 -26.33
C SER A 182 8.63 9.49 -26.89
N PHE A 183 9.10 8.61 -26.02
CA PHE A 183 9.85 7.41 -26.39
C PHE A 183 8.95 6.18 -26.62
N GLU A 184 7.74 6.13 -26.07
CA GLU A 184 6.80 5.00 -26.18
C GLU A 184 7.46 3.63 -25.90
N PRO A 185 7.99 3.41 -24.67
CA PRO A 185 8.59 2.12 -24.33
C PRO A 185 7.55 1.02 -24.17
N ASP A 186 7.98 -0.22 -24.44
CA ASP A 186 7.25 -1.44 -24.11
C ASP A 186 7.78 -2.12 -22.84
N CYS A 187 8.84 -1.54 -22.24
CA CYS A 187 9.43 -1.93 -20.96
C CYS A 187 10.06 -0.72 -20.25
N ILE A 188 9.85 -0.60 -18.94
CA ILE A 188 10.50 0.39 -18.07
C ILE A 188 11.36 -0.37 -17.07
N ILE A 189 12.63 0.03 -16.93
CA ILE A 189 13.56 -0.51 -15.94
C ILE A 189 13.88 0.58 -14.94
N ALA A 190 13.55 0.38 -13.67
CA ALA A 190 14.00 1.26 -12.60
C ALA A 190 15.22 0.65 -11.89
N ILE A 191 16.35 1.35 -11.90
CA ILE A 191 17.59 0.95 -11.22
C ILE A 191 17.98 2.00 -10.18
N GLY A 192 18.07 1.57 -8.92
CA GLY A 192 18.52 2.41 -7.82
C GLY A 192 18.02 1.95 -6.45
N GLY A 193 18.01 2.87 -5.48
CA GLY A 193 17.29 2.66 -4.23
C GLY A 193 15.79 2.95 -4.36
N GLY A 194 15.12 3.11 -3.22
CA GLY A 194 13.68 3.42 -3.15
C GLY A 194 13.28 4.60 -4.03
N SER A 195 14.02 5.71 -4.00
CA SER A 195 13.70 6.90 -4.81
C SER A 195 13.55 6.60 -6.31
N ALA A 196 14.49 5.86 -6.91
CA ALA A 196 14.47 5.55 -8.33
C ALA A 196 13.35 4.54 -8.68
N MET A 197 13.16 3.53 -7.83
CA MET A 197 12.12 2.51 -8.04
C MET A 197 10.71 3.09 -7.87
N ASP A 198 10.49 3.89 -6.83
CA ASP A 198 9.22 4.53 -6.54
C ASP A 198 8.88 5.56 -7.62
N ALA A 199 9.82 6.44 -7.99
CA ALA A 199 9.64 7.35 -9.12
C ALA A 199 9.33 6.58 -10.42
N GLY A 200 10.03 5.48 -10.68
CA GLY A 200 9.76 4.60 -11.82
C GLY A 200 8.35 4.04 -11.84
N LYS A 201 7.84 3.55 -10.69
CA LYS A 201 6.46 3.04 -10.56
C LYS A 201 5.42 4.12 -10.82
N ILE A 202 5.63 5.34 -10.29
CA ILE A 202 4.72 6.47 -10.53
C ILE A 202 4.75 6.87 -12.01
N MET A 203 5.94 6.98 -12.60
CA MET A 203 6.10 7.28 -14.03
C MET A 203 5.42 6.22 -14.91
N TRP A 204 5.52 4.94 -14.52
CA TRP A 204 4.84 3.84 -15.20
C TRP A 204 3.32 3.97 -15.11
N SER A 205 2.77 4.25 -13.92
CA SER A 205 1.33 4.48 -13.71
C SER A 205 0.79 5.61 -14.58
N MET A 206 1.46 6.76 -14.58
CA MET A 206 1.08 7.93 -15.38
C MET A 206 1.25 7.74 -16.90
N TYR A 207 2.10 6.79 -17.31
CA TYR A 207 2.26 6.41 -18.71
C TYR A 207 1.17 5.45 -19.17
N GLU A 208 0.86 4.44 -18.36
CA GLU A 208 -0.22 3.48 -18.61
C GLU A 208 -1.57 4.18 -18.66
N ASN A 209 -1.88 5.03 -17.67
CA ASN A 209 -3.21 5.61 -17.47
C ASN A 209 -3.12 7.14 -17.33
N PRO A 210 -2.87 7.88 -18.43
CA PRO A 210 -2.66 9.33 -18.41
C PRO A 210 -3.89 10.16 -18.01
N GLU A 211 -5.09 9.58 -18.07
CA GLU A 211 -6.36 10.18 -17.71
C GLU A 211 -6.63 10.19 -16.20
N GLU A 212 -5.92 9.37 -15.44
CA GLU A 212 -6.16 9.21 -14.00
C GLU A 212 -5.53 10.33 -13.20
N LYS A 213 -6.22 10.77 -12.16
CA LYS A 213 -5.74 11.81 -11.26
C LYS A 213 -4.87 11.20 -10.18
N PHE A 214 -3.71 11.80 -9.97
CA PHE A 214 -2.77 11.39 -8.94
C PHE A 214 -3.39 11.39 -7.53
N GLU A 215 -4.19 12.41 -7.21
CA GLU A 215 -4.87 12.57 -5.92
C GLU A 215 -5.80 11.38 -5.62
N ASP A 216 -6.53 10.87 -6.62
CA ASP A 216 -7.46 9.75 -6.45
C ASP A 216 -6.70 8.44 -6.16
N MET A 217 -5.50 8.28 -6.75
CA MET A 217 -4.62 7.13 -6.53
C MET A 217 -3.89 7.15 -5.18
N ALA A 218 -3.74 8.34 -4.59
CA ALA A 218 -3.06 8.57 -3.31
C ALA A 218 -4.00 8.57 -2.09
N ALA A 219 -5.31 8.37 -2.29
CA ALA A 219 -6.28 8.38 -1.21
C ALA A 219 -6.09 7.20 -0.23
N ASP A 220 -6.15 7.49 1.07
CA ASP A 220 -6.03 6.50 2.13
C ASP A 220 -7.19 5.49 2.13
N PHE A 221 -6.92 4.31 2.67
CA PHE A 221 -7.88 3.21 2.70
C PHE A 221 -7.75 2.34 3.95
N LEU A 222 -8.88 1.79 4.40
CA LEU A 222 -8.89 0.82 5.51
C LEU A 222 -8.51 -0.60 5.06
N ASP A 223 -8.94 -1.01 3.87
CA ASP A 223 -8.61 -2.30 3.25
C ASP A 223 -8.23 -2.04 1.79
N ILE A 224 -7.03 -2.50 1.38
CA ILE A 224 -6.48 -2.30 0.04
C ILE A 224 -7.40 -2.80 -1.07
N ARG A 225 -8.35 -3.71 -0.79
CA ARG A 225 -9.33 -4.18 -1.79
C ARG A 225 -10.67 -3.44 -1.75
N LYS A 226 -10.97 -2.71 -0.67
CA LYS A 226 -12.24 -1.98 -0.48
C LYS A 226 -11.99 -0.48 -0.57
N ARG A 227 -11.28 -0.07 -1.61
CA ARG A 227 -10.97 1.33 -1.87
C ARG A 227 -12.15 2.06 -2.45
N VAL A 228 -12.18 3.36 -2.24
CA VAL A 228 -13.12 4.27 -2.91
C VAL A 228 -12.78 4.38 -4.39
N TYR A 229 -11.48 4.35 -4.71
CA TYR A 229 -10.94 4.41 -6.06
C TYR A 229 -10.18 3.12 -6.39
N ASN A 230 -10.51 2.49 -7.51
CA ASN A 230 -9.85 1.27 -7.97
C ASN A 230 -8.72 1.64 -8.94
N TYR A 231 -7.52 1.11 -8.72
CA TYR A 231 -6.43 1.29 -9.67
C TYR A 231 -6.80 0.72 -11.05
N PRO A 232 -6.52 1.45 -12.13
CA PRO A 232 -6.65 0.91 -13.47
C PRO A 232 -5.65 -0.24 -13.66
N LYS A 233 -5.97 -1.14 -14.60
CA LYS A 233 -5.11 -2.27 -14.89
C LYS A 233 -3.77 -1.81 -15.49
N MET A 234 -2.68 -2.22 -14.86
CA MET A 234 -1.32 -1.90 -15.29
C MET A 234 -0.73 -2.96 -16.22
N GLY A 235 0.40 -2.64 -16.86
CA GLY A 235 1.15 -3.58 -17.70
C GLY A 235 0.61 -3.77 -19.12
N ASN A 236 -0.26 -2.88 -19.61
CA ASN A 236 -0.81 -2.95 -20.96
C ASN A 236 0.15 -2.33 -22.00
N LYS A 237 0.76 -1.18 -21.68
CA LYS A 237 1.70 -0.48 -22.55
C LYS A 237 3.15 -0.88 -22.28
N ALA A 238 3.55 -0.98 -21.02
CA ALA A 238 4.92 -1.28 -20.62
C ALA A 238 4.99 -2.35 -19.53
N PHE A 239 5.98 -3.21 -19.64
CA PHE A 239 6.41 -4.12 -18.57
C PHE A 239 7.33 -3.39 -17.60
N PHE A 240 7.27 -3.67 -16.31
CA PHE A 240 8.08 -2.99 -15.30
C PHE A 240 9.10 -3.94 -14.66
N VAL A 241 10.38 -3.55 -14.70
CA VAL A 241 11.50 -4.26 -14.07
C VAL A 241 12.12 -3.38 -12.99
N ALA A 242 12.30 -3.93 -11.80
CA ALA A 242 12.97 -3.25 -10.70
C ALA A 242 14.34 -3.90 -10.38
N ILE A 243 15.37 -3.07 -10.25
CA ILE A 243 16.76 -3.49 -10.01
C ILE A 243 17.31 -2.69 -8.82
N PRO A 244 17.27 -3.24 -7.60
CA PRO A 244 17.75 -2.52 -6.42
C PRO A 244 19.27 -2.38 -6.43
N THR A 245 19.77 -1.20 -6.08
CA THR A 245 21.21 -0.94 -5.79
C THR A 245 21.46 -0.72 -4.29
N SER A 246 20.39 -0.74 -3.49
CA SER A 246 20.46 -0.66 -2.04
C SER A 246 19.81 -1.87 -1.36
N SER A 247 20.45 -2.41 -0.31
CA SER A 247 19.88 -3.45 0.55
C SER A 247 19.08 -2.82 1.70
N GLY A 248 17.86 -2.35 1.46
CA GLY A 248 17.01 -1.76 2.50
C GLY A 248 15.54 -1.70 2.15
N THR A 249 15.21 -1.07 1.02
CA THR A 249 13.85 -0.62 0.73
C THR A 249 12.86 -1.74 0.38
N GLY A 250 13.33 -2.82 -0.24
CA GLY A 250 12.46 -3.89 -0.74
C GLY A 250 11.45 -3.48 -1.82
N SER A 251 11.49 -2.22 -2.30
CA SER A 251 10.55 -1.66 -3.30
C SER A 251 10.47 -2.50 -4.58
N GLU A 252 11.52 -3.24 -4.93
CA GLU A 252 11.56 -4.13 -6.08
C GLU A 252 10.51 -5.27 -6.05
N VAL A 253 9.99 -5.61 -4.86
CA VAL A 253 8.99 -6.67 -4.67
C VAL A 253 7.71 -6.18 -4.00
N THR A 254 7.52 -4.87 -3.86
CA THR A 254 6.38 -4.31 -3.12
C THR A 254 5.44 -3.49 -4.01
N PRO A 255 4.16 -3.39 -3.62
CA PRO A 255 3.16 -2.54 -4.29
C PRO A 255 3.25 -1.05 -3.91
N PHE A 256 4.29 -0.64 -3.16
CA PHE A 256 4.38 0.70 -2.60
C PHE A 256 5.24 1.62 -3.48
N ALA A 257 4.87 2.89 -3.54
CA ALA A 257 5.68 3.96 -4.09
C ALA A 257 5.43 5.24 -3.30
N ILE A 258 6.49 5.88 -2.80
CA ILE A 258 6.39 7.14 -2.08
C ILE A 258 6.85 8.27 -2.99
N ILE A 259 6.05 9.34 -3.06
CA ILE A 259 6.41 10.54 -3.81
C ILE A 259 6.01 11.79 -3.03
N THR A 260 6.84 12.81 -3.07
CA THR A 260 6.59 14.10 -2.39
C THR A 260 5.98 15.07 -3.38
N ASP A 261 4.92 15.77 -3.01
CA ASP A 261 4.50 16.95 -3.76
C ASP A 261 5.30 18.16 -3.29
N ALA A 262 6.12 18.72 -4.18
CA ALA A 262 6.99 19.84 -3.83
C ALA A 262 6.21 21.14 -3.53
N ASP A 263 4.95 21.25 -3.96
CA ASP A 263 4.16 22.47 -3.80
C ASP A 263 3.58 22.61 -2.38
N ASN A 264 3.24 21.50 -1.73
CA ASN A 264 2.69 21.47 -0.36
C ASN A 264 3.59 20.72 0.65
N GLY A 265 4.65 20.03 0.21
CA GLY A 265 5.57 19.27 1.05
C GLY A 265 5.02 17.91 1.53
N VAL A 266 3.84 17.50 1.07
CA VAL A 266 3.19 16.26 1.52
C VAL A 266 3.82 15.05 0.82
N LYS A 267 4.22 14.04 1.61
CA LYS A 267 4.61 12.72 1.10
C LYS A 267 3.37 11.85 0.93
N TYR A 268 3.07 11.47 -0.30
CA TYR A 268 1.96 10.58 -0.66
C TYR A 268 2.47 9.13 -0.77
N PRO A 269 2.07 8.22 0.13
CA PRO A 269 2.31 6.80 -0.03
C PRO A 269 1.25 6.22 -0.97
N LEU A 270 1.65 5.84 -2.18
CA LEU A 270 0.80 5.05 -3.07
C LEU A 270 1.05 3.59 -2.76
N ALA A 271 -0.03 2.85 -2.54
CA ALA A 271 0.02 1.42 -2.30
C ALA A 271 -0.99 0.79 -3.24
N ASP A 272 -0.61 -0.01 -4.23
CA ASP A 272 -1.55 -0.88 -4.96
C ASP A 272 -0.75 -1.98 -5.67
N TYR A 273 -1.29 -3.20 -5.71
CA TYR A 273 -0.61 -4.32 -6.37
C TYR A 273 -0.56 -4.20 -7.89
N GLU A 274 -1.29 -3.26 -8.49
CA GLU A 274 -1.08 -2.86 -9.87
C GLU A 274 0.27 -2.14 -10.06
N LEU A 275 0.87 -1.56 -9.00
CA LEU A 275 2.23 -0.99 -9.00
C LEU A 275 3.32 -2.03 -8.70
N LEU A 276 2.96 -3.30 -8.46
CA LEU A 276 3.92 -4.36 -8.21
C LEU A 276 4.78 -4.59 -9.45
N PRO A 277 6.13 -4.56 -9.35
CA PRO A 277 6.99 -4.84 -10.49
C PRO A 277 6.67 -6.20 -11.12
N ASN A 278 6.72 -6.29 -12.44
CA ASN A 278 6.51 -7.57 -13.12
C ASN A 278 7.72 -8.50 -12.92
N MET A 279 8.93 -7.92 -12.87
CA MET A 279 10.18 -8.62 -12.64
C MET A 279 11.06 -7.85 -11.65
N ALA A 280 11.65 -8.55 -10.69
CA ALA A 280 12.68 -8.02 -9.80
C ALA A 280 14.03 -8.70 -10.07
N ILE A 281 15.12 -7.95 -10.11
CA ILE A 281 16.48 -8.47 -10.35
C ILE A 281 17.41 -8.00 -9.21
N VAL A 282 17.57 -8.85 -8.21
CA VAL A 282 18.39 -8.61 -7.01
C VAL A 282 19.81 -9.11 -7.25
N ASP A 283 20.61 -8.30 -7.94
CA ASP A 283 22.02 -8.61 -8.23
C ASP A 283 22.97 -7.98 -7.20
N THR A 284 23.73 -8.82 -6.50
CA THR A 284 24.71 -8.41 -5.48
C THR A 284 25.78 -7.47 -6.01
N ASP A 285 26.17 -7.55 -7.29
CA ASP A 285 27.17 -6.65 -7.87
C ASP A 285 26.71 -5.18 -7.80
N ASN A 286 25.41 -4.91 -7.85
CA ASN A 286 24.84 -3.57 -7.74
C ASN A 286 24.94 -2.97 -6.33
N MET A 287 25.23 -3.78 -5.31
CA MET A 287 25.25 -3.37 -3.89
C MET A 287 26.66 -3.34 -3.29
N MET A 288 27.68 -3.83 -4.03
CA MET A 288 29.06 -3.91 -3.54
C MET A 288 29.67 -2.55 -3.20
N SER A 289 29.29 -1.50 -3.92
CA SER A 289 29.87 -0.15 -3.76
C SER A 289 29.12 0.76 -2.78
N GLN A 290 28.07 0.27 -2.12
CA GLN A 290 27.29 1.10 -1.19
C GLN A 290 28.20 1.68 -0.10
N PRO A 291 28.14 3.00 0.15
CA PRO A 291 28.94 3.62 1.19
C PRO A 291 28.49 3.13 2.57
N LYS A 292 29.42 3.18 3.54
CA LYS A 292 29.20 2.69 4.91
C LYS A 292 27.94 3.26 5.58
N GLY A 293 27.65 4.54 5.38
CA GLY A 293 26.43 5.19 5.90
C GLY A 293 25.14 4.61 5.29
N LEU A 294 25.13 4.34 3.97
CA LEU A 294 23.99 3.71 3.31
C LEU A 294 23.84 2.25 3.76
N THR A 295 24.94 1.50 3.90
CA THR A 295 24.90 0.12 4.44
C THR A 295 24.26 0.09 5.83
N SER A 296 24.63 1.03 6.71
CA SER A 296 24.05 1.17 8.04
C SER A 296 22.55 1.49 7.97
N ALA A 297 22.19 2.59 7.31
CA ALA A 297 20.80 3.05 7.24
C ALA A 297 19.90 2.03 6.55
N SER A 298 20.28 1.55 5.36
CA SER A 298 19.45 0.59 4.62
C SER A 298 19.38 -0.76 5.31
N GLY A 299 20.47 -1.24 5.93
CA GLY A 299 20.49 -2.53 6.59
C GLY A 299 19.61 -2.62 7.84
N ILE A 300 19.57 -1.56 8.66
CA ILE A 300 18.70 -1.52 9.84
C ILE A 300 17.22 -1.33 9.46
N ASP A 301 16.96 -0.72 8.31
CA ASP A 301 15.63 -0.63 7.71
C ASP A 301 15.06 -2.02 7.43
N VAL A 302 15.88 -2.94 6.88
CA VAL A 302 15.50 -4.34 6.66
C VAL A 302 15.04 -5.01 7.97
N LEU A 303 15.72 -4.74 9.08
CA LEU A 303 15.32 -5.29 10.38
C LEU A 303 13.94 -4.77 10.79
N THR A 304 13.71 -3.48 10.60
CA THR A 304 12.42 -2.82 10.91
C THR A 304 11.30 -3.39 10.03
N HIS A 305 11.52 -3.50 8.71
CA HIS A 305 10.59 -4.14 7.78
C HIS A 305 10.20 -5.54 8.25
N CYS A 306 11.18 -6.38 8.57
CA CYS A 306 10.91 -7.75 9.01
C CYS A 306 10.17 -7.77 10.36
N LEU A 307 10.58 -6.94 11.32
CA LEU A 307 9.95 -6.91 12.65
C LEU A 307 8.48 -6.48 12.56
N GLU A 308 8.20 -5.38 11.88
CA GLU A 308 6.82 -4.88 11.76
C GLU A 308 5.95 -5.83 10.95
N ALA A 309 6.44 -6.39 9.84
CA ALA A 309 5.71 -7.39 9.07
C ALA A 309 5.39 -8.64 9.91
N PHE A 310 6.29 -9.05 10.80
CA PHE A 310 6.11 -10.23 11.65
C PHE A 310 5.11 -10.03 12.79
N VAL A 311 4.97 -8.80 13.30
CA VAL A 311 4.03 -8.48 14.39
C VAL A 311 2.76 -7.78 13.91
N SER A 312 2.65 -7.50 12.62
CA SER A 312 1.48 -6.90 12.00
C SER A 312 0.22 -7.69 12.28
N MET A 313 -0.91 -7.00 12.41
CA MET A 313 -2.23 -7.66 12.50
C MET A 313 -2.58 -8.45 11.22
N MET A 314 -1.87 -8.20 10.12
CA MET A 314 -2.01 -8.88 8.82
C MET A 314 -0.92 -9.93 8.56
N ALA A 315 -0.09 -10.27 9.56
CA ALA A 315 0.88 -11.34 9.46
C ALA A 315 0.22 -12.70 9.14
N SER A 316 0.97 -13.61 8.53
CA SER A 316 0.49 -14.94 8.13
C SER A 316 1.64 -15.94 8.04
N ASP A 317 1.31 -17.23 8.02
CA ASP A 317 2.29 -18.31 7.82
C ASP A 317 3.15 -18.12 6.56
N TYR A 318 2.62 -17.44 5.52
CA TYR A 318 3.35 -17.16 4.29
C TYR A 318 4.40 -16.06 4.43
N THR A 319 4.14 -15.06 5.27
CA THR A 319 5.02 -13.89 5.46
C THR A 319 6.02 -14.10 6.60
N ASP A 320 5.64 -14.87 7.62
CA ASP A 320 6.41 -15.07 8.85
C ASP A 320 7.79 -15.67 8.60
N GLY A 321 7.85 -16.72 7.78
CA GLY A 321 9.12 -17.37 7.43
C GLY A 321 10.09 -16.43 6.70
N MET A 322 9.57 -15.54 5.86
CA MET A 322 10.38 -14.55 5.12
C MET A 322 10.92 -13.49 6.08
N ALA A 323 10.06 -12.96 6.95
CA ALA A 323 10.44 -11.97 7.96
C ALA A 323 11.49 -12.53 8.94
N LEU A 324 11.26 -13.71 9.52
CA LEU A 324 12.20 -14.37 10.43
C LEU A 324 13.56 -14.63 9.78
N ARG A 325 13.57 -15.13 8.54
CA ARG A 325 14.82 -15.36 7.81
C ARG A 325 15.53 -14.04 7.52
N GLY A 326 14.82 -12.99 7.12
CA GLY A 326 15.36 -11.65 6.90
C GLY A 326 16.04 -11.10 8.16
N MET A 327 15.35 -11.11 9.31
CA MET A 327 15.92 -10.65 10.60
C MET A 327 17.22 -11.38 10.94
N LYS A 328 17.22 -12.71 10.82
CA LYS A 328 18.40 -13.52 11.13
C LYS A 328 19.60 -13.16 10.25
N LEU A 329 19.37 -12.98 8.95
CA LEU A 329 20.42 -12.54 8.01
C LEU A 329 20.96 -11.15 8.37
N VAL A 330 20.10 -10.22 8.80
CA VAL A 330 20.56 -8.88 9.24
C VAL A 330 21.52 -9.00 10.43
N PHE A 331 21.17 -9.76 11.48
CA PHE A 331 22.06 -9.93 12.63
C PHE A 331 23.38 -10.63 12.29
N GLU A 332 23.37 -11.57 11.34
CA GLU A 332 24.57 -12.34 10.95
C GLU A 332 25.50 -11.55 10.02
N TYR A 333 24.94 -10.75 9.09
CA TYR A 333 25.70 -10.22 7.96
C TYR A 333 25.77 -8.69 7.89
N LEU A 334 24.87 -7.93 8.53
CA LEU A 334 24.96 -6.47 8.52
C LEU A 334 26.25 -5.95 9.17
N PRO A 335 26.69 -6.43 10.36
CA PRO A 335 27.97 -6.01 10.94
C PRO A 335 29.15 -6.27 9.99
N ARG A 336 29.17 -7.43 9.33
CA ARG A 336 30.22 -7.82 8.37
C ARG A 336 30.25 -6.90 7.16
N ALA A 337 29.09 -6.61 6.56
CA ALA A 337 28.97 -5.71 5.41
C ALA A 337 29.32 -4.26 5.75
N TYR A 338 29.06 -3.85 7.00
CA TYR A 338 29.38 -2.52 7.51
C TYR A 338 30.88 -2.31 7.73
N ASP A 339 31.59 -3.33 8.22
CA ASP A 339 33.04 -3.26 8.46
C ASP A 339 33.87 -3.48 7.21
N ASN A 340 33.48 -4.46 6.39
CA ASN A 340 34.19 -4.80 5.17
C ASN A 340 33.26 -4.63 3.95
N PRO A 341 33.34 -3.50 3.23
CA PRO A 341 32.49 -3.26 2.06
C PRO A 341 32.74 -4.27 0.93
N ASN A 342 33.87 -4.97 0.94
CA ASN A 342 34.24 -5.99 -0.05
C ASN A 342 33.82 -7.42 0.36
N ASP A 343 33.14 -7.61 1.51
CA ASP A 343 32.60 -8.92 1.89
C ASP A 343 31.39 -9.25 1.01
N VAL A 344 31.66 -9.95 -0.09
CA VAL A 344 30.65 -10.34 -1.09
C VAL A 344 29.55 -11.21 -0.48
N GLU A 345 29.91 -12.11 0.44
CA GLU A 345 28.95 -13.00 1.09
C GLU A 345 27.97 -12.19 1.96
N ALA A 346 28.51 -11.25 2.75
CA ALA A 346 27.67 -10.38 3.56
C ALA A 346 26.77 -9.47 2.73
N ARG A 347 27.29 -8.92 1.62
CA ARG A 347 26.49 -8.14 0.67
C ARG A 347 25.39 -8.96 0.01
N ASP A 348 25.67 -10.18 -0.43
CA ASP A 348 24.67 -11.09 -1.02
C ASP A 348 23.55 -11.40 -0.01
N HIS A 349 23.92 -11.72 1.22
CA HIS A 349 22.93 -12.01 2.26
C HIS A 349 22.12 -10.79 2.69
N MET A 350 22.70 -9.59 2.72
CA MET A 350 21.95 -8.36 2.96
C MET A 350 21.00 -8.00 1.81
N ALA A 351 21.41 -8.23 0.56
CA ALA A 351 20.54 -8.09 -0.61
C ALA A 351 19.32 -9.03 -0.51
N ASN A 352 19.56 -10.29 -0.19
CA ASN A 352 18.51 -11.29 0.03
C ASN A 352 17.63 -10.93 1.23
N ALA A 353 18.21 -10.45 2.34
CA ALA A 353 17.46 -10.04 3.52
C ALA A 353 16.50 -8.88 3.21
N SER A 354 16.98 -7.88 2.46
CA SER A 354 16.16 -6.75 1.98
C SER A 354 14.98 -7.24 1.14
N CYS A 355 15.24 -8.11 0.16
CA CYS A 355 14.18 -8.66 -0.69
C CYS A 355 13.18 -9.52 0.10
N LEU A 356 13.64 -10.32 1.07
CA LEU A 356 12.78 -11.12 1.95
C LEU A 356 11.90 -10.23 2.85
N GLY A 357 12.47 -9.18 3.42
CA GLY A 357 11.72 -8.16 4.14
C GLY A 357 10.64 -7.55 3.24
N GLY A 358 11.03 -7.13 2.03
CA GLY A 358 10.14 -6.67 0.97
C GLY A 358 8.96 -7.60 0.71
N LEU A 359 9.20 -8.88 0.47
CA LEU A 359 8.16 -9.88 0.21
C LEU A 359 7.21 -10.05 1.41
N ALA A 360 7.73 -9.98 2.63
CA ALA A 360 6.93 -10.06 3.85
C ALA A 360 6.03 -8.83 4.00
N PHE A 361 6.61 -7.63 4.04
CA PHE A 361 5.83 -6.41 4.28
C PHE A 361 4.99 -5.99 3.08
N ALA A 362 5.31 -6.45 1.87
CA ALA A 362 4.44 -6.32 0.71
C ALA A 362 3.06 -6.95 0.94
N ASN A 363 2.91 -7.90 1.87
CA ASN A 363 1.67 -8.64 2.11
C ASN A 363 1.15 -8.51 3.55
N ALA A 364 2.04 -8.37 4.52
CA ALA A 364 1.69 -8.11 5.92
C ALA A 364 1.68 -6.60 6.27
N PHE A 365 2.03 -5.72 5.34
CA PHE A 365 2.25 -4.30 5.59
C PHE A 365 3.30 -4.06 6.70
N LEU A 366 3.32 -2.86 7.26
CA LEU A 366 4.27 -2.39 8.26
C LEU A 366 3.50 -2.00 9.53
N GLY A 367 4.02 -1.05 10.31
CA GLY A 367 3.34 -0.53 11.48
C GLY A 367 3.69 0.93 11.73
N ILE A 368 3.45 1.36 12.98
CA ILE A 368 3.63 2.75 13.37
C ILE A 368 5.09 3.20 13.35
N ASN A 369 6.07 2.27 13.35
CA ASN A 369 7.48 2.67 13.25
C ASN A 369 7.73 3.39 11.94
N HIS A 370 7.28 2.80 10.82
CA HIS A 370 7.40 3.43 9.52
C HIS A 370 6.58 4.72 9.43
N SER A 371 5.34 4.71 9.91
CA SER A 371 4.51 5.92 9.93
C SER A 371 5.20 7.08 10.64
N MET A 372 5.79 6.82 11.81
CA MET A 372 6.54 7.83 12.54
C MET A 372 7.86 8.22 11.85
N ALA A 373 8.57 7.25 11.28
CA ALA A 373 9.84 7.48 10.58
C ALA A 373 9.67 8.28 9.29
N HIS A 374 8.58 8.08 8.55
CA HIS A 374 8.24 8.86 7.35
C HIS A 374 8.18 10.34 7.67
N LYS A 375 7.43 10.72 8.72
CA LYS A 375 7.24 12.12 9.09
C LYS A 375 8.51 12.69 9.75
N LEU A 376 9.19 11.91 10.59
CA LEU A 376 10.48 12.30 11.15
C LEU A 376 11.52 12.62 10.06
N GLY A 377 11.61 11.79 9.02
CA GLY A 377 12.48 12.03 7.87
C GLY A 377 12.05 13.24 7.03
N ALA A 378 10.75 13.44 6.83
CA ALA A 378 10.23 14.57 6.06
C ALA A 378 10.48 15.93 6.75
N PHE A 379 10.17 16.05 8.04
CA PHE A 379 10.28 17.31 8.79
C PHE A 379 11.73 17.65 9.17
N HIS A 380 12.57 16.65 9.42
CA HIS A 380 13.90 16.85 10.02
C HIS A 380 15.05 16.30 9.16
N HIS A 381 14.77 15.81 7.95
CA HIS A 381 15.76 15.33 6.98
C HIS A 381 16.69 14.23 7.52
N ILE A 382 16.17 13.41 8.45
CA ILE A 382 16.88 12.21 8.92
C ILE A 382 16.69 11.10 7.87
N PRO A 383 17.77 10.45 7.40
CA PRO A 383 17.67 9.32 6.48
C PRO A 383 16.72 8.22 7.01
N HIS A 384 15.86 7.70 6.13
CA HIS A 384 14.74 6.81 6.51
C HIS A 384 15.12 5.69 7.47
N GLY A 385 16.12 4.88 7.14
CA GLY A 385 16.52 3.76 8.01
C GLY A 385 17.04 4.18 9.39
N TRP A 386 17.69 5.35 9.50
CA TRP A 386 18.08 5.89 10.80
C TRP A 386 16.89 6.48 11.57
N ALA A 387 15.94 7.09 10.87
CA ALA A 387 14.67 7.52 11.45
C ALA A 387 13.88 6.33 11.99
N ASN A 388 13.86 5.19 11.27
CA ASN A 388 13.29 3.94 11.75
C ASN A 388 14.02 3.41 12.98
N ALA A 389 15.35 3.37 12.95
CA ALA A 389 16.15 2.77 14.02
C ALA A 389 16.10 3.52 15.36
N VAL A 390 16.04 4.85 15.34
CA VAL A 390 16.08 5.67 16.58
C VAL A 390 14.80 5.51 17.43
N ILE A 391 13.67 5.19 16.80
CA ILE A 391 12.38 4.95 17.48
C ILE A 391 12.05 3.47 17.71
N LEU A 392 12.69 2.55 16.96
CA LEU A 392 12.36 1.11 16.90
C LEU A 392 12.07 0.44 18.24
N THR A 393 12.99 0.51 19.17
CA THR A 393 12.89 -0.22 20.44
C THR A 393 11.86 0.38 21.40
N ARG A 394 11.45 1.64 21.17
CA ARG A 394 10.35 2.28 21.88
C ARG A 394 9.02 1.80 21.33
N VAL A 395 8.89 1.75 20.00
CA VAL A 395 7.71 1.19 19.32
C VAL A 395 7.52 -0.29 19.67
N MET A 396 8.60 -1.06 19.74
CA MET A 396 8.53 -2.47 20.18
C MET A 396 7.92 -2.60 21.58
N ARG A 397 8.34 -1.77 22.53
CA ARG A 397 7.78 -1.78 23.90
C ARG A 397 6.34 -1.32 23.94
N TYR A 398 6.02 -0.29 23.19
CA TYR A 398 4.66 0.22 23.03
C TYR A 398 3.69 -0.86 22.48
N ASN A 399 4.13 -1.59 21.46
CA ASN A 399 3.35 -2.67 20.84
C ASN A 399 3.30 -3.94 21.69
N ALA A 400 4.29 -4.17 22.57
CA ALA A 400 4.35 -5.33 23.45
C ALA A 400 3.40 -5.25 24.66
N ALA A 401 2.72 -4.13 24.88
CA ALA A 401 1.70 -3.97 25.90
C ALA A 401 0.62 -5.05 25.78
N GLU A 402 0.36 -5.81 26.85
CA GLU A 402 -0.65 -6.88 26.85
C GLU A 402 -2.07 -6.31 27.02
N ARG A 403 -2.18 -5.07 27.49
CA ARG A 403 -3.44 -4.34 27.71
C ARG A 403 -3.43 -2.98 27.03
N PRO A 404 -3.38 -2.92 25.69
CA PRO A 404 -3.33 -1.65 24.98
C PRO A 404 -4.64 -0.88 25.12
N THR A 405 -4.56 0.45 25.07
CA THR A 405 -5.71 1.38 25.04
C THR A 405 -6.67 1.07 23.87
N LYS A 406 -6.12 0.65 22.73
CA LYS A 406 -6.81 0.20 21.53
C LYS A 406 -6.04 -0.95 20.87
N MET A 407 -6.76 -1.94 20.35
CA MET A 407 -6.16 -3.07 19.61
C MET A 407 -6.34 -2.90 18.11
N GLY A 408 -5.49 -3.54 17.32
CA GLY A 408 -5.62 -3.63 15.86
C GLY A 408 -6.98 -4.20 15.45
N THR A 409 -7.55 -3.65 14.38
CA THR A 409 -8.93 -3.93 13.97
C THR A 409 -9.00 -4.90 12.79
N PHE A 410 -8.46 -6.12 12.96
CA PHE A 410 -8.50 -7.16 11.93
C PHE A 410 -9.07 -8.48 12.46
N PRO A 411 -10.02 -9.14 11.76
CA PRO A 411 -10.72 -10.31 12.30
C PRO A 411 -9.85 -11.50 12.69
N GLN A 412 -8.64 -11.66 12.13
CA GLN A 412 -7.73 -12.74 12.51
C GLN A 412 -6.92 -12.39 13.79
N TYR A 413 -6.76 -11.11 14.09
CA TYR A 413 -6.10 -10.62 15.29
C TYR A 413 -7.10 -10.66 16.44
N ASP A 414 -7.08 -11.76 17.18
CA ASP A 414 -8.10 -12.09 18.17
C ASP A 414 -7.87 -11.44 19.54
N HIS A 415 -6.61 -11.26 19.94
CA HIS A 415 -6.19 -10.56 21.15
C HIS A 415 -4.75 -10.03 21.03
N PRO A 416 -4.34 -9.07 21.89
CA PRO A 416 -2.94 -8.64 21.95
C PRO A 416 -1.99 -9.79 22.31
N HIS A 417 -1.09 -10.15 21.40
CA HIS A 417 -0.09 -11.22 21.60
C HIS A 417 1.31 -10.83 21.07
N THR A 418 1.55 -9.54 20.88
CA THR A 418 2.76 -9.00 20.26
C THR A 418 4.03 -9.27 21.06
N LEU A 419 3.97 -9.29 22.41
CA LEU A 419 5.10 -9.65 23.26
C LEU A 419 5.61 -11.06 22.95
N ALA A 420 4.71 -12.04 22.87
CA ALA A 420 5.04 -13.42 22.54
C ALA A 420 5.64 -13.52 21.13
N ARG A 421 5.11 -12.75 20.17
CA ARG A 421 5.66 -12.65 18.81
C ARG A 421 7.09 -12.09 18.80
N TYR A 422 7.36 -10.99 19.50
CA TYR A 422 8.73 -10.49 19.57
C TYR A 422 9.68 -11.49 20.27
N ALA A 423 9.20 -12.23 21.27
CA ALA A 423 9.98 -13.29 21.90
C ALA A 423 10.28 -14.44 20.93
N GLU A 424 9.33 -14.84 20.09
CA GLU A 424 9.53 -15.80 19.01
C GLU A 424 10.62 -15.35 18.03
N ALA A 425 10.53 -14.10 17.55
CA ALA A 425 11.54 -13.50 16.68
C ALA A 425 12.94 -13.47 17.34
N GLY A 426 13.00 -13.10 18.63
CA GLY A 426 14.22 -13.13 19.43
C GLY A 426 14.84 -14.53 19.49
N ARG A 427 14.05 -15.56 19.81
CA ARG A 427 14.50 -16.97 19.84
C ARG A 427 15.03 -17.42 18.49
N PHE A 428 14.34 -17.09 17.41
CA PHE A 428 14.78 -17.43 16.05
C PHE A 428 16.13 -16.78 15.71
N CYS A 429 16.35 -15.57 16.21
CA CYS A 429 17.61 -14.83 16.10
C CYS A 429 18.66 -15.24 17.16
N GLY A 430 18.44 -16.34 17.89
CA GLY A 430 19.40 -16.90 18.85
C GLY A 430 19.43 -16.24 20.23
N VAL A 431 18.40 -15.47 20.58
CA VAL A 431 18.23 -14.90 21.93
C VAL A 431 17.54 -15.91 22.84
N THR A 432 18.03 -16.03 24.07
CA THR A 432 17.47 -16.94 25.08
C THR A 432 17.03 -16.16 26.33
N GLY A 433 16.15 -16.78 27.12
CA GLY A 433 15.57 -16.23 28.34
C GLY A 433 14.66 -17.27 29.00
N LYS A 434 14.30 -17.08 30.26
CA LYS A 434 13.46 -18.00 31.04
C LYS A 434 11.99 -17.95 30.64
N ASP A 435 11.52 -16.81 30.14
CA ASP A 435 10.15 -16.52 29.73
C ASP A 435 10.14 -15.52 28.55
N ASP A 436 8.96 -15.27 27.97
CA ASP A 436 8.82 -14.37 26.81
C ASP A 436 9.30 -12.94 27.12
N ARG A 437 9.08 -12.46 28.34
CA ARG A 437 9.46 -11.10 28.74
C ARG A 437 10.97 -10.92 28.83
N GLU A 438 11.68 -11.90 29.39
CA GLU A 438 13.14 -11.89 29.43
C GLU A 438 13.74 -12.04 28.04
N VAL A 439 13.17 -12.90 27.18
CA VAL A 439 13.60 -13.01 25.78
C VAL A 439 13.40 -11.68 25.05
N PHE A 440 12.25 -11.03 25.24
CA PHE A 440 11.95 -9.73 24.63
C PHE A 440 12.96 -8.66 25.03
N GLU A 441 13.23 -8.47 26.32
CA GLU A 441 14.20 -7.46 26.78
C GLU A 441 15.63 -7.78 26.30
N ASN A 442 16.03 -9.06 26.31
CA ASN A 442 17.32 -9.47 25.74
C ASN A 442 17.39 -9.23 24.23
N PHE A 443 16.26 -9.38 23.52
CA PHE A 443 16.20 -9.12 22.09
C PHE A 443 16.28 -7.62 21.80
N VAL A 444 15.59 -6.79 22.57
CA VAL A 444 15.72 -5.33 22.48
C VAL A 444 17.15 -4.88 22.75
N LYS A 445 17.81 -5.44 23.78
CA LYS A 445 19.23 -5.17 24.05
C LYS A 445 20.12 -5.52 22.85
N LYS A 446 19.91 -6.68 22.23
CA LYS A 446 20.64 -7.11 21.03
C LYS A 446 20.43 -6.14 19.85
N ILE A 447 19.23 -5.58 19.70
CA ILE A 447 18.93 -4.56 18.68
C ILE A 447 19.67 -3.25 18.99
N GLU A 448 19.68 -2.79 20.25
CA GLU A 448 20.44 -1.59 20.63
C GLU A 448 21.96 -1.77 20.44
N GLU A 449 22.50 -2.95 20.76
CA GLU A 449 23.91 -3.28 20.49
C GLU A 449 24.21 -3.23 18.98
N LEU A 450 23.33 -3.77 18.14
CA LEU A 450 23.47 -3.68 16.68
C LEU A 450 23.41 -2.24 16.20
N LYS A 451 22.42 -1.45 16.66
CA LYS A 451 22.26 -0.03 16.33
C LYS A 451 23.54 0.76 16.65
N ALA A 452 24.05 0.62 17.87
CA ALA A 452 25.29 1.26 18.31
C ALA A 452 26.48 0.82 17.44
N TYR A 453 26.59 -0.48 17.13
CA TYR A 453 27.66 -1.03 16.29
C TYR A 453 27.71 -0.38 14.89
N ILE A 454 26.56 -0.23 14.26
CA ILE A 454 26.44 0.34 12.90
C ILE A 454 26.33 1.87 12.89
N GLY A 455 26.56 2.54 14.02
CA GLY A 455 26.64 4.00 14.11
C GLY A 455 25.29 4.74 14.10
N VAL A 456 24.20 4.07 14.47
CA VAL A 456 22.91 4.73 14.76
C VAL A 456 23.07 5.53 16.06
N LYS A 457 22.62 6.80 16.06
CA LYS A 457 22.67 7.64 17.25
C LYS A 457 21.50 7.30 18.19
N GLU A 458 21.69 7.54 19.48
CA GLU A 458 20.75 7.10 20.51
C GLU A 458 19.44 7.90 20.51
N THR A 459 19.50 9.20 20.20
CA THR A 459 18.34 10.10 20.26
C THR A 459 18.13 10.88 18.96
N ILE A 460 16.90 11.37 18.74
CA ILE A 460 16.60 12.28 17.61
C ILE A 460 17.44 13.57 17.75
N LYS A 461 17.64 14.07 18.97
CA LYS A 461 18.45 15.26 19.25
C LYS A 461 19.89 15.11 18.75
N ASP A 462 20.49 13.92 18.88
CA ASP A 462 21.87 13.67 18.45
C ASP A 462 22.05 13.78 16.92
N TYR A 463 20.97 13.70 16.14
CA TYR A 463 20.99 13.96 14.69
C TYR A 463 21.07 15.45 14.33
N GLY A 464 21.12 16.35 15.31
CA GLY A 464 21.22 17.80 15.09
C GLY A 464 19.85 18.46 14.91
N VAL A 465 18.78 17.81 15.35
CA VAL A 465 17.42 18.35 15.30
C VAL A 465 17.25 19.41 16.39
N ASP A 466 16.93 20.64 15.97
CA ASP A 466 16.65 21.75 16.88
C ASP A 466 15.44 21.48 17.76
N GLU A 467 15.58 21.71 19.06
CA GLU A 467 14.56 21.37 20.05
C GLU A 467 13.30 22.22 19.90
N LYS A 468 13.47 23.50 19.59
CA LYS A 468 12.33 24.39 19.41
C LYS A 468 11.55 24.00 18.16
N TYR A 469 12.24 23.82 17.03
CA TYR A 469 11.59 23.41 15.79
C TYR A 469 10.89 22.05 15.94
N PHE A 470 11.53 21.08 16.60
CA PHE A 470 10.92 19.77 16.88
C PHE A 470 9.63 19.90 17.68
N LEU A 471 9.62 20.68 18.77
CA LEU A 471 8.42 20.88 19.58
C LEU A 471 7.33 21.66 18.83
N ASP A 472 7.71 22.63 18.00
CA ASP A 472 6.78 23.44 17.19
C ASP A 472 6.07 22.58 16.12
N THR A 473 6.72 21.53 15.58
CA THR A 473 6.16 20.64 14.55
C THR A 473 5.61 19.31 15.08
N LEU A 474 5.77 19.02 16.38
CA LEU A 474 5.49 17.71 16.97
C LEU A 474 4.03 17.27 16.84
N ASP A 475 3.08 18.18 17.05
CA ASP A 475 1.66 17.85 17.03
C ASP A 475 1.21 17.49 15.62
N GLU A 476 1.59 18.30 14.62
CA GLU A 476 1.34 18.03 13.20
C GLU A 476 2.01 16.72 12.75
N MET A 477 3.26 16.49 13.15
CA MET A 477 3.99 15.27 12.82
C MET A 477 3.28 14.03 13.41
N SER A 478 2.70 14.13 14.59
CA SER A 478 1.98 13.05 15.26
C SER A 478 0.62 12.76 14.62
N GLU A 479 -0.11 13.79 14.20
CA GLU A 479 -1.34 13.64 13.44
C GLU A 479 -1.07 12.99 12.08
N GLN A 480 -0.08 13.50 11.33
CA GLN A 480 0.29 12.92 10.05
C GLN A 480 0.78 11.47 10.17
N ALA A 481 1.47 11.11 11.25
CA ALA A 481 1.89 9.72 11.50
C ALA A 481 0.68 8.82 11.82
N PHE A 482 -0.34 9.32 12.51
CA PHE A 482 -1.59 8.59 12.73
C PHE A 482 -2.34 8.35 11.41
N ASP A 483 -2.40 9.36 10.54
CA ASP A 483 -3.07 9.29 9.24
C ASP A 483 -2.30 8.46 8.20
N ASP A 484 -1.03 8.14 8.45
CA ASP A 484 -0.20 7.36 7.53
C ASP A 484 -0.70 5.92 7.37
N GLN A 485 -0.76 5.46 6.11
CA GLN A 485 -1.30 4.15 5.73
C GLN A 485 -0.65 2.95 6.44
N CYS A 486 0.61 3.05 6.91
CA CYS A 486 1.27 1.97 7.64
C CYS A 486 0.66 1.75 9.05
N THR A 487 0.08 2.79 9.67
CA THR A 487 -0.54 2.72 11.01
C THR A 487 -1.69 1.71 11.04
N GLY A 488 -2.44 1.59 9.94
CA GLY A 488 -3.62 0.72 9.84
C GLY A 488 -3.35 -0.77 10.02
N ALA A 489 -2.09 -1.22 9.92
CA ALA A 489 -1.66 -2.61 10.10
C ALA A 489 -0.98 -2.89 11.46
N ASN A 490 -0.74 -1.85 12.26
CA ASN A 490 -0.05 -1.98 13.54
C ASN A 490 -0.90 -2.70 14.61
N PRO A 491 -0.35 -3.68 15.36
CA PRO A 491 -1.12 -4.49 16.32
C PRO A 491 -1.80 -3.68 17.44
N ARG A 492 -1.26 -2.50 17.77
CA ARG A 492 -1.87 -1.51 18.67
C ARG A 492 -2.28 -0.29 17.88
N TYR A 493 -3.59 -0.05 17.72
CA TYR A 493 -4.05 1.14 17.01
C TYR A 493 -3.75 2.39 17.84
N PRO A 494 -2.89 3.31 17.41
CA PRO A 494 -2.39 4.35 18.30
C PRO A 494 -3.39 5.48 18.51
N LEU A 495 -3.26 6.19 19.63
CA LEU A 495 -3.76 7.54 19.77
C LEU A 495 -2.68 8.55 19.33
N VAL A 496 -3.09 9.68 18.77
CA VAL A 496 -2.16 10.79 18.41
C VAL A 496 -1.31 11.19 19.61
N SER A 497 -1.90 11.23 20.81
CA SER A 497 -1.18 11.54 22.05
C SER A 497 -0.10 10.50 22.40
N GLU A 498 -0.31 9.23 22.08
CA GLU A 498 0.68 8.17 22.33
C GLU A 498 1.85 8.27 21.35
N LEU A 499 1.59 8.55 20.07
CA LEU A 499 2.64 8.81 19.08
C LEU A 499 3.48 10.03 19.46
N ARG A 500 2.81 11.09 19.94
CA ARG A 500 3.47 12.30 20.45
C ARG A 500 4.44 12.01 21.59
N GLU A 501 4.03 11.20 22.57
CA GLU A 501 4.92 10.82 23.67
C GLU A 501 6.08 9.94 23.19
N LEU A 502 5.85 9.00 22.27
CA LEU A 502 6.93 8.19 21.68
C LEU A 502 8.00 9.06 20.98
N TYR A 503 7.58 10.11 20.27
CA TYR A 503 8.50 11.10 19.69
C TYR A 503 9.30 11.85 20.76
N LEU A 504 8.66 12.32 21.83
CA LEU A 504 9.36 12.99 22.94
C LEU A 504 10.36 12.06 23.61
N ASP A 505 9.98 10.81 23.86
CA ASP A 505 10.86 9.81 24.47
C ASP A 505 12.07 9.50 23.58
N ALA A 506 11.87 9.43 22.26
CA ALA A 506 12.94 9.25 21.29
C ALA A 506 13.84 10.51 21.15
N TYR A 507 13.27 11.70 21.31
CA TYR A 507 14.02 12.96 21.23
C TYR A 507 14.92 13.18 22.44
N TYR A 508 14.39 12.95 23.64
CA TYR A 508 15.11 13.17 24.89
C TYR A 508 15.89 11.96 25.38
N GLY A 509 15.73 10.79 24.75
CA GLY A 509 16.36 9.56 25.22
C GLY A 509 15.78 9.04 26.54
N ARG A 510 14.49 9.31 26.81
CA ARG A 510 13.85 8.84 28.05
C ARG A 510 13.75 7.32 28.05
N GLU A 511 13.82 6.73 29.24
CA GLU A 511 13.68 5.28 29.39
C GLU A 511 12.27 4.85 28.96
N PRO A 512 12.17 3.96 27.96
CA PRO A 512 10.86 3.54 27.46
C PRO A 512 10.19 2.60 28.45
N GLY A 513 8.99 2.98 28.91
CA GLY A 513 8.10 2.10 29.68
C GLY A 513 7.40 1.06 28.81
N PHE A 514 6.49 0.27 29.39
CA PHE A 514 5.59 -0.63 28.64
C PHE A 514 4.32 0.07 28.14
N TYR A 515 4.13 1.36 28.47
CA TYR A 515 2.98 2.17 28.04
C TYR A 515 1.63 1.49 28.35
N GLU A 516 1.55 0.85 29.51
CA GLU A 516 0.37 0.14 30.06
C GLU A 516 -0.38 0.94 31.14
N ASP A 517 0.23 2.01 31.67
CA ASP A 517 -0.27 2.82 32.79
C ASP A 517 -1.06 4.06 32.36
#